data_AF-A0A0Q6VDZ6-F1
#
_entry.id   AF-A0A0Q6VDZ6-F1
#
_cell.length_a   1.000
_cell.length_b   1.000
_cell.length_c   1.000
_cell.angle_alpha   90.00
_cell.angle_beta   90.00
_cell.angle_gamma   90.00
#
_symmetry.space_group_name_H-M   'P 1'
#
loop_
_entity.id
_entity.type
_entity.pdbx_description
1 polymer ?
#
loop_
_entity_poly.entity_id
_entity_poly.type
_entity_poly.pdbx_seq_one_letter_code
_entity_poly.pdbx_strand_id
1 'polypeptide(L)'
;MAILFKTVIGENTAFQMIEDALVGTSDYDGYLNIVADEGERTLSWAPGMHAEQFQTEITEVLRSTWDICRFWVVYERRDDRQDAEANAIRNAAFKLTRGYAGVIVVTLSLLHKRDSLADIELIFVCFQQDFQRRNFRVRYEGKFIPDQP
;
A
#
# COMPACT_ATOMS: atom_id res chain seq x y z
N MET A 1 9.14 -13.93 -10.27
CA MET A 1 8.74 -12.94 -11.30
C MET A 1 9.34 -11.59 -10.96
N ALA A 2 9.98 -10.89 -11.91
CA ALA A 2 10.64 -9.62 -11.57
C ALA A 2 9.62 -8.53 -11.19
N ILE A 3 9.77 -7.94 -10.00
CA ILE A 3 8.93 -6.84 -9.53
C ILE A 3 9.49 -5.53 -10.06
N LEU A 4 8.65 -4.71 -10.69
CA LEU A 4 9.04 -3.38 -11.14
C LEU A 4 8.22 -2.34 -10.40
N PHE A 5 8.90 -1.53 -9.60
CA PHE A 5 8.34 -0.35 -8.96
C PHE A 5 8.25 0.79 -9.99
N LYS A 6 7.29 0.70 -10.92
CA LYS A 6 7.23 1.53 -12.14
C LYS A 6 6.94 3.02 -11.89
N THR A 7 6.05 3.35 -10.95
CA THR A 7 5.60 4.74 -10.78
C THR A 7 5.13 4.96 -9.35
N VAL A 8 5.75 5.93 -8.69
CA VAL A 8 5.33 6.40 -7.37
C VAL A 8 4.29 7.50 -7.57
N ILE A 9 3.12 7.36 -6.95
CA ILE A 9 2.15 8.47 -6.88
C ILE A 9 2.44 9.34 -5.66
N GLY A 10 2.02 10.60 -5.70
CA GLY A 10 2.12 11.49 -4.54
C GLY A 10 1.18 11.04 -3.43
N GLU A 11 1.55 11.30 -2.18
CA GLU A 11 0.73 10.99 -0.99
C GLU A 11 -0.67 11.63 -1.10
N ASN A 12 -0.75 12.90 -1.53
CA ASN A 12 -2.02 13.58 -1.75
C ASN A 12 -2.89 12.88 -2.81
N THR A 13 -2.28 12.35 -3.87
CA THR A 13 -3.00 11.59 -4.90
C THR A 13 -3.52 10.29 -4.32
N ALA A 14 -2.71 9.58 -3.53
CA ALA A 14 -3.11 8.35 -2.87
C ALA A 14 -4.28 8.58 -1.90
N PHE A 15 -4.21 9.63 -1.09
CA PHE A 15 -5.31 9.98 -0.17
C PHE A 15 -6.58 10.36 -0.91
N GLN A 16 -6.48 11.14 -2.00
CA GLN A 16 -7.64 11.46 -2.83
C GLN A 16 -8.27 10.21 -3.43
N MET A 17 -7.47 9.26 -3.94
CA MET A 17 -7.99 7.99 -4.47
C MET A 17 -8.75 7.19 -3.41
N ILE A 18 -8.23 7.15 -2.17
CA ILE A 18 -8.90 6.49 -1.05
C ILE A 18 -10.21 7.18 -0.71
N GLU A 19 -10.21 8.51 -0.62
CA GLU A 19 -11.42 9.28 -0.34
C GLU A 19 -12.47 9.08 -1.44
N ASP A 20 -12.09 9.19 -2.71
CA ASP A 20 -13.00 9.04 -3.86
C ASP A 20 -13.62 7.63 -3.90
N ALA A 21 -12.81 6.60 -3.64
CA ALA A 21 -13.30 5.21 -3.56
C ALA A 21 -14.29 5.01 -2.40
N LEU A 22 -14.07 5.67 -1.26
CA LEU A 22 -14.91 5.51 -0.07
C LEU A 22 -16.16 6.40 -0.07
N VAL A 23 -16.18 7.49 -0.85
CA VAL A 23 -17.34 8.40 -0.98
C VAL A 23 -18.49 7.77 -1.80
N GLY A 24 -18.23 6.73 -2.60
CA GLY A 24 -19.21 6.15 -3.52
C GLY A 24 -19.59 4.70 -3.25
N THR A 25 -20.82 4.45 -2.79
CA THR A 25 -21.48 3.13 -2.65
C THR A 25 -20.83 2.08 -1.73
N SER A 26 -21.65 1.35 -0.97
CA SER A 26 -21.25 0.38 0.05
C SER A 26 -20.82 -1.00 -0.50
N ASP A 27 -20.40 -1.09 -1.76
CA ASP A 27 -20.26 -2.35 -2.51
C ASP A 27 -18.79 -2.65 -2.88
N TYR A 28 -17.90 -2.55 -1.88
CA TYR A 28 -16.50 -2.94 -1.98
C TYR A 28 -16.20 -4.14 -1.09
N ASP A 29 -15.18 -4.90 -1.47
CA ASP A 29 -14.43 -5.75 -0.56
C ASP A 29 -13.10 -5.04 -0.26
N GLY A 30 -12.87 -4.77 1.02
CA GLY A 30 -11.70 -4.07 1.53
C GLY A 30 -10.67 -5.03 2.12
N TYR A 31 -9.40 -4.76 1.84
CA TYR A 31 -8.27 -5.45 2.45
C TYR A 31 -7.19 -4.44 2.83
N LEU A 32 -6.74 -4.47 4.08
CA LEU A 32 -5.67 -3.64 4.60
C LEU A 32 -4.68 -4.53 5.35
N ASN A 33 -3.41 -4.44 5.00
CA ASN A 33 -2.35 -5.21 5.63
C ASN A 33 -1.20 -4.30 6.00
N ILE A 34 -0.65 -4.51 7.18
CA ILE A 34 0.42 -3.71 7.76
C ILE A 34 1.51 -4.69 8.16
N VAL A 35 2.71 -4.50 7.61
CA VAL A 35 3.89 -5.29 7.95
C VAL A 35 4.96 -4.35 8.48
N ALA A 36 5.44 -4.63 9.69
CA ALA A 36 6.53 -3.92 10.34
C ALA A 36 7.50 -4.92 10.99
N ASP A 37 8.58 -4.42 11.58
CA ASP A 37 9.56 -5.27 12.28
C ASP A 37 8.93 -6.02 13.47
N GLU A 38 7.90 -5.45 14.07
CA GLU A 38 7.17 -6.00 15.22
C GLU A 38 6.16 -7.09 14.85
N GLY A 39 5.77 -7.17 13.58
CA GLY A 39 4.83 -8.18 13.09
C GLY A 39 3.94 -7.74 11.92
N GLU A 40 3.00 -8.61 11.59
CA GLU A 40 2.02 -8.41 10.52
C GLU A 40 0.60 -8.33 11.11
N ARG A 41 -0.15 -7.30 10.74
CA ARG A 41 -1.57 -7.12 11.08
C ARG A 41 -2.38 -7.02 9.79
N THR A 42 -3.47 -7.76 9.73
CA THR A 42 -4.41 -7.71 8.60
C THR A 42 -5.79 -7.30 9.11
N LEU A 43 -6.42 -6.39 8.37
CA LEU A 43 -7.83 -6.06 8.45
C LEU A 43 -8.46 -6.41 7.10
N SER A 44 -9.52 -7.19 7.12
CA SER A 44 -10.26 -7.55 5.92
C SER A 44 -11.73 -7.24 6.15
N TRP A 45 -12.42 -6.94 5.06
CA TRP A 45 -13.85 -6.73 5.08
C TRP A 45 -14.57 -7.95 5.64
N ALA A 46 -15.22 -7.76 6.79
CA ALA A 46 -15.93 -8.83 7.47
C ALA A 46 -17.41 -8.85 7.08
N PRO A 47 -18.09 -10.01 7.12
CA PRO A 47 -19.54 -10.08 6.96
C PRO A 47 -20.24 -9.14 7.95
N GLY A 48 -21.06 -8.20 7.44
CA GLY A 48 -21.78 -7.21 8.26
C GLY A 48 -20.98 -5.96 8.63
N MET A 49 -19.74 -5.81 8.17
CA MET A 49 -18.97 -4.56 8.32
C MET A 49 -19.54 -3.48 7.41
N HIS A 50 -19.75 -2.29 7.96
CA HIS A 50 -20.20 -1.12 7.22
C HIS A 50 -19.01 -0.38 6.58
N ALA A 51 -19.24 0.27 5.45
CA ALA A 51 -18.19 1.02 4.75
C ALA A 51 -17.58 2.13 5.61
N GLU A 52 -18.40 2.83 6.41
CA GLU A 52 -17.90 3.88 7.31
C GLU A 52 -16.99 3.31 8.41
N GLN A 53 -17.28 2.09 8.88
CA GLN A 53 -16.45 1.41 9.86
C GLN A 53 -15.08 1.06 9.25
N PHE A 54 -15.06 0.47 8.05
CA PHE A 54 -13.81 0.14 7.38
C PHE A 54 -13.00 1.40 7.03
N GLN A 55 -13.66 2.47 6.57
CA GLN A 55 -13.05 3.79 6.35
C GLN A 55 -12.41 4.34 7.63
N THR A 56 -13.09 4.22 8.78
CA THR A 56 -12.57 4.67 10.07
C THR A 56 -11.28 3.93 10.43
N GLU A 57 -11.27 2.61 10.28
CA GLU A 57 -10.09 1.77 10.54
C GLU A 57 -8.92 2.09 9.62
N ILE A 58 -9.17 2.24 8.31
CA ILE A 58 -8.12 2.67 7.35
C ILE A 58 -7.54 4.01 7.77
N THR A 59 -8.40 4.99 8.09
CA THR A 59 -7.98 6.34 8.47
C THR A 59 -7.12 6.31 9.73
N GLU A 60 -7.49 5.50 10.72
CA GLU A 60 -6.72 5.34 11.96
C GLU A 60 -5.36 4.67 11.71
N VAL A 61 -5.31 3.63 10.87
CA VAL A 61 -4.06 2.96 10.51
C VAL A 61 -3.13 3.91 9.75
N LEU A 62 -3.63 4.65 8.76
CA LEU A 62 -2.80 5.58 8.00
C LEU A 62 -2.30 6.73 8.88
N ARG A 63 -3.14 7.25 9.78
CA ARG A 63 -2.73 8.29 10.74
C ARG A 63 -1.67 7.78 11.72
N SER A 64 -1.87 6.62 12.33
CA SER A 64 -0.88 6.04 13.26
C SER A 64 0.43 5.69 12.55
N THR A 65 0.36 5.21 11.30
CA THR A 65 1.54 4.99 10.46
C THR A 65 2.27 6.30 10.19
N TRP A 66 1.55 7.39 9.94
CA TRP A 66 2.12 8.73 9.70
C TRP A 66 2.85 9.28 10.92
N ASP A 67 2.29 9.07 12.11
CA ASP A 67 2.89 9.52 13.35
C ASP A 67 4.25 8.86 13.63
N ILE A 68 4.43 7.62 13.17
CA ILE A 68 5.67 6.85 13.31
C ILE A 68 6.62 7.11 12.14
N CYS A 69 6.12 7.02 10.91
CA CYS A 69 6.88 7.12 9.67
C CYS A 69 6.33 8.28 8.84
N ARG A 70 7.08 9.37 8.68
CA ARG A 70 6.59 10.57 7.96
C ARG A 70 6.96 10.63 6.48
N PHE A 71 7.74 9.67 5.99
CA PHE A 71 8.31 9.74 4.64
C PHE A 71 7.84 8.54 3.83
N TRP A 72 6.88 8.72 2.93
CA TRP A 72 6.25 7.59 2.24
C TRP A 72 6.70 7.47 0.78
N VAL A 73 6.66 6.26 0.28
CA VAL A 73 6.69 5.93 -1.16
C VAL A 73 5.43 5.15 -1.44
N VAL A 74 4.55 5.67 -2.28
CA VAL A 74 3.26 5.04 -2.57
C VAL A 74 3.28 4.47 -3.99
N TYR A 75 3.04 3.18 -4.08
CA TYR A 75 2.88 2.46 -5.34
C TYR A 75 1.41 2.17 -5.56
N GLU A 76 0.86 2.71 -6.63
CA GLU A 76 -0.40 2.23 -7.18
C GLU A 76 -0.11 0.95 -7.95
N ARG A 77 -0.92 -0.09 -7.77
CA ARG A 77 -0.92 -1.30 -8.59
C ARG A 77 -2.11 -1.24 -9.54
N ARG A 78 -1.89 -1.56 -10.82
CA ARG A 78 -2.95 -1.58 -11.83
C ARG A 78 -2.86 -2.80 -12.72
N ASP A 79 -4.02 -3.40 -12.98
CA ASP A 79 -4.18 -4.53 -13.92
C ASP A 79 -3.77 -4.18 -15.35
N ASP A 80 -4.20 -3.02 -15.85
CA ASP A 80 -3.95 -2.60 -17.24
C ASP A 80 -2.47 -2.31 -17.53
N ARG A 81 -1.66 -2.02 -16.50
CA ARG A 81 -0.20 -1.87 -16.61
C ARG A 81 0.56 -3.19 -16.51
N GLN A 82 -0.17 -4.30 -16.31
CA GLN A 82 0.36 -5.63 -16.03
C GLN A 82 1.34 -5.59 -14.85
N ASP A 83 0.98 -4.85 -13.80
CA ASP A 83 1.76 -4.81 -12.58
C ASP A 83 1.67 -6.16 -11.86
N ALA A 84 2.69 -6.48 -11.06
CA ALA A 84 2.65 -7.68 -10.24
C ALA A 84 1.52 -7.59 -9.20
N GLU A 85 1.07 -8.76 -8.71
CA GLU A 85 0.07 -8.85 -7.64
C GLU A 85 0.47 -8.04 -6.40
N ALA A 86 -0.50 -7.42 -5.72
CA ALA A 86 -0.27 -6.57 -4.55
C ALA A 86 0.57 -7.28 -3.48
N ASN A 87 0.29 -8.57 -3.22
CA ASN A 87 1.06 -9.41 -2.30
C ASN A 87 2.52 -9.59 -2.71
N ALA A 88 2.80 -9.70 -4.01
CA ALA A 88 4.15 -9.85 -4.52
C ALA A 88 4.93 -8.52 -4.39
N ILE A 89 4.28 -7.40 -4.70
CA ILE A 89 4.85 -6.05 -4.50
C ILE A 89 5.13 -5.80 -3.01
N ARG A 90 4.17 -6.09 -2.13
CA ARG A 90 4.31 -5.98 -0.67
C ARG A 90 5.48 -6.80 -0.15
N ASN A 91 5.54 -8.09 -0.50
CA ASN A 91 6.59 -8.99 -0.05
C ASN A 91 7.98 -8.52 -0.52
N ALA A 92 8.07 -8.05 -1.77
CA ALA A 92 9.30 -7.46 -2.28
C ALA A 92 9.66 -6.18 -1.53
N ALA A 93 8.71 -5.26 -1.33
CA ALA A 93 8.95 -4.03 -0.56
C ALA A 93 9.48 -4.36 0.84
N PHE A 94 8.82 -5.24 1.58
CA PHE A 94 9.25 -5.65 2.92
C PHE A 94 10.63 -6.32 2.92
N LYS A 95 10.91 -7.22 1.97
CA LYS A 95 12.23 -7.85 1.83
C LYS A 95 13.33 -6.81 1.57
N LEU A 96 13.08 -5.88 0.68
CA LEU A 96 14.04 -4.83 0.29
C LEU A 96 14.26 -3.80 1.41
N THR A 97 13.31 -3.67 2.34
CA THR A 97 13.40 -2.71 3.43
C THR A 97 13.98 -3.25 4.72
N ARG A 98 14.26 -4.56 4.84
CA ARG A 98 14.86 -5.19 6.03
C ARG A 98 16.18 -4.56 6.52
N GLY A 99 16.88 -3.82 5.67
CA GLY A 99 18.11 -3.10 6.03
C GLY A 99 17.89 -1.69 6.59
N TYR A 100 16.66 -1.19 6.60
CA TYR A 100 16.29 0.11 7.15
C TYR A 100 15.53 -0.11 8.46
N ALA A 101 15.95 0.57 9.52
CA ALA A 101 15.27 0.49 10.81
C ALA A 101 13.93 1.22 10.77
N GLY A 102 12.87 0.58 11.29
CA GLY A 102 11.58 1.22 11.52
C GLY A 102 10.81 1.51 10.23
N VAL A 103 10.84 0.59 9.26
CA VAL A 103 10.02 0.69 8.05
C VAL A 103 8.69 -0.05 8.24
N ILE A 104 7.60 0.60 7.87
CA ILE A 104 6.27 0.02 7.83
C ILE A 104 5.83 -0.10 6.37
N VAL A 105 5.36 -1.27 5.96
CA VAL A 105 4.74 -1.49 4.64
C VAL A 105 3.25 -1.66 4.84
N VAL A 106 2.45 -0.77 4.26
CA VAL A 106 0.99 -0.84 4.28
C VAL A 106 0.49 -1.21 2.89
N THR A 107 -0.38 -2.20 2.78
CA THR A 107 -1.08 -2.57 1.54
C THR A 107 -2.56 -2.34 1.75
N LEU A 108 -3.19 -1.60 0.85
CA LEU A 108 -4.63 -1.33 0.84
C LEU A 108 -5.19 -1.73 -0.52
N SER A 109 -6.19 -2.60 -0.53
CA SER A 109 -7.00 -2.91 -1.69
C SER A 109 -8.46 -2.58 -1.38
N LEU A 110 -9.09 -1.76 -2.22
CA LEU A 110 -10.54 -1.57 -2.24
C LEU A 110 -11.02 -2.10 -3.59
N LEU A 111 -11.70 -3.25 -3.58
CA LEU A 111 -12.12 -3.95 -4.78
C LEU A 111 -13.63 -3.78 -4.95
N HIS A 112 -14.04 -3.09 -6.01
CA HIS A 112 -15.43 -2.82 -6.30
C HIS A 112 -16.09 -4.06 -6.89
N LYS A 113 -17.22 -4.47 -6.31
CA LYS A 113 -17.92 -5.69 -6.72
C LYS A 113 -18.46 -5.67 -8.16
N ARG A 114 -18.61 -4.48 -8.75
CA ARG A 114 -19.32 -4.28 -10.03
C ARG A 114 -18.51 -3.58 -11.10
N ASP A 115 -17.42 -2.90 -10.73
CA ASP A 115 -16.59 -2.15 -11.66
C ASP A 115 -15.12 -2.25 -11.26
N SER A 116 -14.41 -3.21 -11.83
CA SER A 116 -12.98 -3.41 -11.56
C SER A 116 -12.10 -2.25 -12.04
N LEU A 117 -12.63 -1.31 -12.84
CA LEU A 117 -11.89 -0.08 -13.20
C LEU A 117 -11.84 0.93 -12.05
N ALA A 118 -12.71 0.77 -11.06
CA ALA A 118 -12.72 1.55 -9.83
C ALA A 118 -11.93 0.88 -8.69
N ASP A 119 -11.33 -0.28 -8.93
CA ASP A 119 -10.48 -0.95 -7.96
C ASP A 119 -9.25 -0.09 -7.69
N ILE A 120 -8.95 0.12 -6.40
CA ILE A 120 -7.71 0.75 -5.99
C ILE A 120 -6.86 -0.24 -5.21
N GLU A 121 -5.60 -0.34 -5.58
CA GLU A 121 -4.61 -1.14 -4.86
C GLU A 121 -3.36 -0.29 -4.65
N LEU A 122 -3.04 -0.02 -3.39
CA LEU A 122 -2.00 0.90 -2.97
C LEU A 122 -1.03 0.20 -2.01
N ILE A 123 0.26 0.33 -2.28
CA ILE A 123 1.33 -0.16 -1.41
C ILE A 123 2.14 1.05 -0.93
N PHE A 124 2.06 1.34 0.35
CA PHE A 124 2.83 2.37 1.02
C PHE A 124 4.08 1.75 1.64
N VAL A 125 5.24 2.29 1.31
CA VAL A 125 6.51 1.99 2.00
C VAL A 125 6.88 3.21 2.82
N CYS A 126 6.70 3.10 4.13
CA CYS A 126 6.74 4.21 5.07
C CYS A 126 8.04 4.17 5.88
N PHE A 127 8.82 5.25 5.82
CA PHE A 127 10.11 5.37 6.49
C PHE A 127 10.05 6.38 7.63
N GLN A 128 10.75 6.09 8.73
CA GLN A 128 11.00 7.04 9.81
C GLN A 128 11.91 8.19 9.36
N GLN A 129 12.86 7.93 8.47
CA GLN A 129 13.91 8.87 8.09
C GLN A 129 13.96 9.09 6.57
N ASP A 130 13.94 10.35 6.13
CA ASP A 130 13.88 10.70 4.70
C ASP A 130 15.07 10.16 3.89
N PHE A 131 16.27 10.07 4.48
CA PHE A 131 17.41 9.52 3.75
C PHE A 131 17.23 8.04 3.40
N GLN A 132 16.52 7.27 4.24
CA GLN A 132 16.19 5.87 3.95
C GLN A 132 15.25 5.80 2.75
N ARG A 133 14.19 6.63 2.75
CA ARG A 133 13.26 6.78 1.63
C ARG A 133 13.98 7.15 0.33
N ARG A 134 14.85 8.17 0.37
CA ARG A 134 15.64 8.59 -0.80
C ARG A 134 16.55 7.47 -1.30
N ASN A 135 17.23 6.77 -0.39
CA ASN A 135 18.11 5.66 -0.74
C ASN A 135 17.33 4.50 -1.38
N PHE A 136 16.17 4.15 -0.83
CA PHE A 136 15.27 3.13 -1.37
C PHE A 136 14.84 3.47 -2.80
N ARG A 137 14.37 4.70 -3.03
CA ARG A 137 13.99 5.20 -4.35
C ARG A 137 15.14 5.10 -5.36
N VAL A 138 16.32 5.62 -5.01
CA VAL A 138 17.52 5.53 -5.86
C VAL A 138 17.89 4.09 -6.20
N ARG A 139 17.69 3.15 -5.27
CA ARG A 139 18.06 1.75 -5.47
C ARG A 139 17.05 0.98 -6.31
N TYR A 140 15.76 1.21 -6.14
CA TYR A 140 14.73 0.27 -6.61
C TYR A 140 13.66 0.88 -7.53
N GLU A 141 13.41 2.20 -7.47
CA GLU A 141 12.41 2.84 -8.32
C GLU A 141 12.82 2.76 -9.80
N GLY A 142 11.88 2.35 -10.65
CA GLY A 142 12.12 2.17 -12.09
C GLY A 142 13.07 1.02 -12.43
N LYS A 143 13.40 0.14 -11.48
CA LYS A 143 14.31 -0.99 -11.71
C LYS A 143 13.62 -2.33 -11.49
N PHE A 144 13.96 -3.30 -12.35
CA PHE A 144 13.52 -4.67 -12.17
C PHE A 144 14.23 -5.30 -10.99
N ILE A 145 13.45 -5.71 -9.99
CA ILE A 145 13.93 -6.46 -8.84
C ILE A 145 13.77 -7.94 -9.19
N PRO A 146 14.87 -8.69 -9.35
CA PRO A 146 14.77 -10.13 -9.54
C PRO A 146 14.17 -10.75 -8.29
N ASP A 147 13.23 -11.66 -8.51
CA ASP A 147 12.70 -12.54 -7.49
C ASP A 147 13.78 -13.56 -7.16
N GLN A 148 14.81 -13.15 -6.41
CA GLN A 148 15.86 -14.08 -6.02
C GLN A 148 15.33 -15.00 -4.92
N PRO A 149 15.61 -16.31 -5.05
CA PRO A 149 15.12 -17.36 -4.15
C PRO A 149 15.52 -17.14 -2.69
#